data_AF-A0A5D0JPF3-F1
#
_entry.id   AF-A0A5D0JPF3-F1
#
_cell.length_a   1.000
_cell.length_b   1.000
_cell.length_c   1.000
_cell.angle_alpha   90.00
_cell.angle_beta   90.00
_cell.angle_gamma   90.00
#
_symmetry.space_group_name_H-M   'P 1'
#
loop_
_entity.id
_entity.type
_entity.pdbx_description
1 polymer ?
#
loop_
_entity_poly.entity_id
_entity_poly.type
_entity_poly.pdbx_seq_one_letter_code
_entity_poly.pdbx_strand_id
1 'polypeptide(L)' 'QDGVRLRATISEFGPVLLSRILDLTETQSGIVSVIFQYCDDNKLPLLDLKDFKKILQYATQEGKAEFTEAYGRISTASTG' A
#
# COMPACT_ATOMS: atom_id res chain seq x y z
N GLN A 1 -2.59 -24.65 -9.81
CA GLN A 1 -3.20 -24.58 -8.47
C GLN A 1 -4.47 -23.76 -8.62
N ASP A 2 -5.63 -24.39 -8.45
CA ASP A 2 -6.90 -23.66 -8.39
C ASP A 2 -6.91 -22.84 -7.10
N GLY A 3 -6.68 -21.54 -7.26
CA GLY A 3 -6.73 -20.60 -6.15
C GLY A 3 -8.16 -20.48 -5.64
N VAL A 4 -8.33 -20.60 -4.32
CA VAL A 4 -9.59 -20.23 -3.66
C VAL A 4 -9.87 -18.75 -3.96
N ARG A 5 -11.06 -18.45 -4.50
CA ARG A 5 -11.52 -17.07 -4.60
C ARG A 5 -11.80 -16.57 -3.19
N LEU A 6 -10.82 -15.87 -2.63
CA LEU A 6 -11.02 -15.15 -1.38
C LEU A 6 -12.03 -14.03 -1.64
N ARG A 7 -13.16 -14.04 -0.92
CA ARG A 7 -14.12 -12.92 -0.89
C ARG A 7 -13.68 -11.90 0.15
N ALA A 8 -12.41 -11.52 0.13
CA ALA A 8 -11.86 -10.50 1.00
C ALA A 8 -11.23 -9.40 0.14
N THR A 9 -11.45 -8.16 0.54
CA THR A 9 -10.82 -6.98 -0.04
C THR A 9 -9.42 -6.78 0.54
N ILE A 10 -8.58 -6.01 -0.14
CA ILE A 10 -7.26 -5.66 0.38
C ILE A 10 -7.36 -4.82 1.66
N SER A 11 -8.38 -3.98 1.76
CA SER A 11 -8.70 -3.22 2.98
C SER A 11 -8.92 -4.10 4.21
N GLU A 12 -9.53 -5.29 4.07
CA GLU A 12 -9.81 -6.18 5.21
C GLU A 12 -8.57 -6.87 5.79
N PHE A 13 -7.50 -7.01 5.01
CA PHE A 13 -6.23 -7.50 5.53
C PHE A 13 -5.50 -6.44 6.35
N GLY A 14 -5.66 -5.17 5.98
CA GLY A 14 -4.88 -4.08 6.55
C GLY A 14 -3.39 -4.17 6.21
N PRO A 15 -2.62 -3.13 6.58
CA PRO A 15 -1.22 -3.01 6.15
C PRO A 15 -0.30 -4.07 6.78
N VAL A 16 -0.54 -4.47 8.04
CA VAL A 16 0.32 -5.40 8.77
C VAL A 16 0.23 -6.82 8.21
N LEU A 17 -1.00 -7.35 8.05
CA LEU A 17 -1.17 -8.71 7.55
C LEU A 17 -0.78 -8.81 6.09
N LEU A 18 -1.11 -7.79 5.27
CA LEU A 18 -0.68 -7.74 3.88
C LEU A 18 0.85 -7.75 3.76
N SER A 19 1.55 -6.97 4.58
CA SER A 19 3.02 -6.94 4.57
C SER A 19 3.64 -8.29 4.93
N ARG A 20 3.03 -9.04 5.87
CA ARG A 20 3.46 -10.40 6.20
C ARG A 20 3.19 -11.40 5.09
N ILE A 21 2.02 -11.32 4.44
CA ILE A 21 1.64 -12.20 3.32
C ILE A 21 2.61 -12.01 2.14
N LEU A 22 3.03 -10.77 1.89
CA LEU A 22 3.95 -10.40 0.81
C LEU A 22 5.43 -10.51 1.21
N ASP A 23 5.73 -10.95 2.44
CA ASP A 23 7.08 -11.08 3.00
C ASP A 23 7.93 -9.80 2.82
N LEU A 24 7.33 -8.65 3.17
CA LEU A 24 7.96 -7.35 2.98
C LEU A 24 9.00 -7.06 4.05
N THR A 25 10.02 -6.30 3.66
CA THR A 25 10.99 -5.73 4.61
C THR A 25 10.32 -4.70 5.52
N GLU A 26 10.98 -4.32 6.62
CA GLU A 26 10.48 -3.28 7.54
C GLU A 26 10.20 -1.96 6.81
N THR A 27 11.10 -1.55 5.91
CA THR A 27 10.92 -0.31 5.17
C THR A 27 9.75 -0.39 4.19
N GLN A 28 9.62 -1.50 3.46
CA GLN A 28 8.47 -1.73 2.55
C GLN A 28 7.15 -1.77 3.34
N SER A 29 7.14 -2.40 4.52
CA SER A 29 5.97 -2.43 5.42
C SER A 29 5.57 -1.03 5.90
N GLY A 30 6.56 -0.15 6.12
CA GLY A 30 6.34 1.27 6.37
C GLY A 30 5.63 1.97 5.20
N ILE A 31 6.07 1.73 3.97
CA ILE A 31 5.41 2.27 2.76
C ILE A 31 3.96 1.78 2.66
N VAL A 32 3.72 0.47 2.86
CA VAL A 32 2.37 -0.09 2.81
C VAL A 32 1.47 0.56 3.85
N SER A 33 1.96 0.79 5.07
CA SER A 33 1.19 1.46 6.12
C SER A 33 0.78 2.88 5.73
N VAL A 34 1.69 3.64 5.11
CA VAL A 34 1.39 4.99 4.60
C VAL A 34 0.37 4.96 3.46
N ILE A 35 0.47 4.00 2.55
CA ILE A 35 -0.51 3.84 1.46
C ILE A 35 -1.92 3.55 1.99
N PHE A 36 -2.04 2.67 2.99
CA PHE A 36 -3.32 2.39 3.61
C PHE A 36 -3.91 3.64 4.28
N GLN A 37 -3.09 4.39 5.03
CA GLN A 37 -3.55 5.64 5.64
C GLN A 37 -4.01 6.66 4.58
N TYR A 38 -3.26 6.82 3.49
CA TYR A 38 -3.66 7.68 2.37
C TYR A 38 -5.01 7.28 1.77
N CYS A 39 -5.22 5.98 1.59
CA CYS A 39 -6.47 5.46 1.06
C CYS A 39 -7.65 5.75 2.02
N ASP A 40 -7.44 5.59 3.32
CA ASP A 40 -8.45 5.88 4.33
C ASP A 40 -8.80 7.38 4.39
N ASP A 41 -7.78 8.26 4.39
CA ASP A 41 -7.95 9.71 4.43
C ASP A 41 -8.72 10.23 3.20
N ASN A 42 -8.44 9.65 2.03
CA ASN A 42 -9.05 10.05 0.75
C ASN A 42 -10.29 9.24 0.38
N LYS A 43 -10.74 8.33 1.25
CA LYS A 43 -11.90 7.43 1.01
C LYS A 43 -11.76 6.64 -0.30
N LEU A 44 -10.57 6.10 -0.55
CA LEU A 44 -10.22 5.26 -1.69
C LEU A 44 -10.15 3.79 -1.25
N PRO A 45 -11.28 3.05 -1.20
CA PRO A 45 -11.28 1.67 -0.74
C PRO A 45 -10.42 0.77 -1.64
N LEU A 46 -9.53 -0.02 -1.04
CA LEU A 46 -8.67 -0.97 -1.74
C LEU A 46 -9.40 -2.30 -1.88
N LEU A 47 -10.09 -2.49 -3.02
CA LEU A 47 -10.92 -3.67 -3.25
C LEU A 47 -10.08 -4.87 -3.67
N ASP A 48 -9.07 -4.65 -4.50
CA ASP A 48 -8.19 -5.70 -4.98
C ASP A 48 -6.72 -5.25 -5.14
N LEU A 49 -5.84 -6.21 -5.46
CA LEU A 49 -4.40 -5.96 -5.59
C LEU A 49 -4.05 -4.96 -6.71
N LYS A 50 -4.91 -4.79 -7.71
CA LYS A 50 -4.67 -3.82 -8.79
C LYS A 50 -4.86 -2.39 -8.28
N ASP A 51 -5.84 -2.17 -7.41
CA ASP A 51 -6.04 -0.86 -6.77
C ASP A 51 -4.83 -0.51 -5.91
N PHE A 52 -4.38 -1.46 -5.08
CA PHE A 52 -3.18 -1.28 -4.27
C PHE A 52 -1.94 -0.96 -5.12
N LYS A 53 -1.73 -1.68 -6.23
CA LYS A 53 -0.62 -1.41 -7.16
C LYS A 53 -0.71 -0.03 -7.80
N LYS A 54 -1.91 0.45 -8.16
CA LYS A 54 -2.09 1.79 -8.72
C LYS A 54 -1.71 2.88 -7.72
N ILE A 55 -2.17 2.76 -6.47
CA ILE A 55 -1.82 3.73 -5.42
C ILE A 55 -0.32 3.69 -5.11
N LEU A 56 0.29 2.49 -5.06
CA LEU A 56 1.73 2.36 -4.90
C LEU A 56 2.53 3.04 -6.02
N GLN A 57 2.11 2.88 -7.28
CA GLN A 57 2.73 3.58 -8.42
C GLN A 57 2.54 5.10 -8.31
N TYR A 58 1.34 5.56 -7.96
CA TYR A 58 1.07 6.97 -7.76
C TYR A 58 1.94 7.57 -6.64
N ALA A 59 2.01 6.93 -5.47
CA ALA A 59 2.78 7.36 -4.32
C ALA A 59 4.30 7.45 -4.59
N THR A 60 4.81 6.63 -5.52
CA THR A 60 6.23 6.60 -5.89
C THR A 60 6.57 7.49 -7.09
N GLN A 61 5.57 8.03 -7.79
CA GLN A 61 5.73 8.87 -8.97
C GLN A 61 5.09 10.25 -8.75
N GLU A 62 3.93 10.51 -9.36
CA GLU A 62 3.27 11.81 -9.41
C GLU A 62 2.85 12.31 -8.02
N GLY A 63 2.38 11.40 -7.16
CA GLY A 63 1.95 11.69 -5.79
C GLY A 63 3.10 11.82 -4.79
N LYS A 64 4.35 11.62 -5.19
CA LYS A 64 5.48 11.57 -4.25
C LYS A 64 5.64 12.83 -3.40
N ALA A 65 5.38 14.01 -3.97
CA ALA A 65 5.44 15.27 -3.25
C ALA A 65 4.32 15.37 -2.21
N GLU A 66 3.08 15.05 -2.60
CA GLU A 66 1.91 15.01 -1.72
C GLU A 66 2.10 14.03 -0.56
N PHE A 67 2.55 12.80 -0.85
CA PHE A 67 2.83 11.80 0.18
C PHE A 67 3.95 12.24 1.13
N THR A 68 4.98 12.92 0.61
CA THR A 68 6.08 13.44 1.43
C THR A 68 5.62 14.56 2.36
N GLU A 69 4.70 15.40 1.91
CA GLU A 69 4.13 16.50 2.70
C GLU A 69 3.15 16.00 3.76
N ALA A 70 2.24 15.09 3.38
CA ALA A 70 1.18 14.59 4.25
C ALA A 70 1.66 13.55 5.28
N TYR A 71 2.61 12.69 4.90
CA TYR A 71 3.03 11.54 5.74
C TYR A 71 4.54 11.53 6.05
N GLY A 72 5.29 12.53 5.60
CA GLY A 72 6.75 12.58 5.71
C GLY A 72 7.46 11.81 4.60
N ARG A 73 8.79 11.93 4.53
CA ARG A 73 9.58 11.32 3.45
C ARG A 73 9.43 9.79 3.42
N ILE A 74 8.77 9.28 2.38
CA ILE A 74 8.94 7.90 1.92
C ILE A 74 10.36 7.79 1.36
N SER A 75 11.30 7.25 2.15
CA SER A 75 12.70 7.16 1.75
C SER A 75 12.84 6.31 0.48
N THR A 76 13.30 6.92 -0.61
CA THR A 76 13.49 6.29 -1.94
C THR A 76 14.43 5.09 -1.94
N ALA A 77 15.14 4.82 -0.84
CA ALA A 77 15.98 3.65 -0.67
C ALA A 77 15.20 2.32 -0.53
N SER A 78 13.86 2.37 -0.50
CA SER A 78 13.00 1.23 -0.17
C SER A 78 12.06 0.75 -1.27
N THR A 79 12.22 1.28 -2.49
CA THR A 79 11.49 0.84 -3.69
C THR A 79 12.31 -0.07 -4.60
N GLY A 80 13.37 -0.68 -4.07
CA GLY A 80 14.22 -1.67 -4.78
C GLY A 80 13.69 -3.09 -4.63
#